data_AF-A0A2E0T930-F1
#
_entry.id   AF-A0A2E0T930-F1
#
_cell.length_a   1.000
_cell.length_b   1.000
_cell.length_c   1.000
_cell.angle_alpha   90.00
_cell.angle_beta   90.00
_cell.angle_gamma   90.00
#
_symmetry.space_group_name_H-M   'P 1'
#
loop_
_entity.id
_entity.type
_entity.pdbx_description
1 polymer ?
#
loop_
_entity_poly.entity_id
_entity_poly.type
_entity_poly.pdbx_seq_one_letter_code
_entity_poly.pdbx_strand_id
1 'polypeptide(L)'
;MSPTTRSKLWVGAAALALVVPAGLALARMVAGPSTDPSAWAGVRLGMSTQQVRERYDAPGTWSTETLPDGTLVLAHARSEAGTEPRSEAGEGAEGPVSPAKSVRFEFHEGLLVAVRARVPARSASAGDRLEIVPEAVRREATTPEGDLQITIIARNCPVHRAEVEELLSTR
;
A
#
# COMPACT_ATOMS: atom_id res chain seq x y z
N MET A 1 33.97 -12.81 80.58
CA MET A 1 33.95 -14.23 80.18
C MET A 1 32.89 -14.40 79.09
N SER A 2 33.19 -15.16 78.05
CA SER A 2 32.23 -15.64 77.01
C SER A 2 31.46 -16.89 77.54
N PRO A 3 30.49 -17.53 76.83
CA PRO A 3 29.97 -17.34 75.46
C PRO A 3 28.54 -16.70 75.49
N THR A 4 27.54 -16.84 74.60
CA THR A 4 27.19 -17.70 73.41
C THR A 4 26.17 -16.88 72.55
N THR A 5 25.64 -17.17 71.35
CA THR A 5 25.45 -18.33 70.45
C THR A 5 25.41 -17.86 68.97
N ARG A 6 25.55 -18.76 67.98
CA ARG A 6 25.39 -18.47 66.53
C ARG A 6 23.95 -18.70 66.03
N SER A 7 23.51 -17.94 65.02
CA SER A 7 22.63 -18.48 63.95
C SER A 7 22.66 -17.70 62.61
N LYS A 8 23.43 -18.25 61.66
CA LYS A 8 23.10 -18.39 60.22
C LYS A 8 22.53 -17.18 59.46
N LEU A 9 23.42 -16.34 58.94
CA LEU A 9 23.20 -15.66 57.65
C LEU A 9 23.05 -16.71 56.53
N TRP A 10 22.08 -16.52 55.62
CA TRP A 10 21.99 -17.31 54.38
C TRP A 10 22.84 -16.66 53.29
N VAL A 11 23.74 -17.43 52.69
CA VAL A 11 24.49 -17.04 51.50
C VAL A 11 23.74 -17.55 50.27
N GLY A 12 23.23 -16.64 49.45
CA GLY A 12 22.52 -16.94 48.21
C GLY A 12 23.16 -16.24 47.01
N ALA A 13 24.38 -16.66 46.64
CA ALA A 13 25.07 -16.14 45.47
C ALA A 13 24.89 -17.09 44.27
N ALA A 14 24.15 -16.64 43.26
CA ALA A 14 24.04 -17.32 41.97
C ALA A 14 24.28 -16.30 40.86
N ALA A 15 25.51 -16.27 40.34
CA ALA A 15 25.85 -15.41 39.21
C ALA A 15 25.41 -16.06 37.90
N LEU A 16 24.70 -15.32 37.07
CA LEU A 16 24.35 -15.71 35.71
C LEU A 16 24.71 -14.55 34.77
N ALA A 17 25.87 -14.67 34.15
CA ALA A 17 26.35 -13.79 33.09
C ALA A 17 26.26 -14.52 31.74
N LEU A 18 26.41 -13.76 30.65
CA LEU A 18 26.15 -14.15 29.24
C LEU A 18 24.64 -14.39 28.96
N VAL A 19 24.08 -14.02 27.80
CA VAL A 19 24.66 -13.42 26.57
C VAL A 19 23.87 -12.15 26.22
N VAL A 20 24.52 -11.13 25.65
CA VAL A 20 23.83 -10.06 24.90
C VAL A 20 24.06 -10.26 23.40
N PRO A 21 23.06 -10.73 22.63
CA PRO A 21 23.00 -10.50 21.19
C PRO A 21 22.39 -9.11 20.96
N ALA A 22 23.17 -8.18 20.42
CA ALA A 22 22.62 -6.94 19.90
C ALA A 22 21.85 -7.20 18.60
N GLY A 23 20.88 -6.34 18.28
CA GLY A 23 20.36 -6.22 16.91
C GLY A 23 19.28 -7.22 16.50
N LEU A 24 18.07 -7.05 17.03
CA LEU A 24 16.84 -7.27 16.22
C LEU A 24 15.73 -6.29 16.63
N ALA A 25 16.10 -5.02 16.76
CA ALA A 25 15.13 -3.96 16.60
C ALA A 25 14.58 -4.07 15.17
N LEU A 26 13.32 -4.55 15.05
CA LEU A 26 12.58 -4.52 13.81
C LEU A 26 12.28 -3.05 13.48
N ALA A 27 13.28 -2.40 12.88
CA ALA A 27 13.08 -1.25 12.02
C ALA A 27 12.18 -1.71 10.88
N ARG A 28 10.86 -1.66 11.12
CA ARG A 28 9.91 -1.38 10.05
C ARG A 28 10.46 -0.13 9.38
N MET A 29 11.01 -0.31 8.18
CA MET A 29 11.22 0.80 7.28
C MET A 29 9.82 1.34 7.00
N VAL A 30 9.42 2.33 7.79
CA VAL A 30 8.36 3.25 7.39
C VAL A 30 8.90 3.85 6.10
N ALA A 31 8.39 3.35 4.98
CA ALA A 31 8.50 4.03 3.71
C ALA A 31 7.75 5.35 3.91
N GLY A 32 8.48 6.39 4.37
CA GLY A 32 8.02 7.75 4.25
C GLY A 32 7.62 7.99 2.80
N PRO A 33 6.55 8.74 2.55
CA PRO A 33 5.78 8.64 1.31
C PRO A 33 6.68 8.76 0.09
N SER A 34 6.93 7.62 -0.56
CA SER A 34 7.48 7.60 -1.91
C SER A 34 6.37 8.09 -2.81
N THR A 35 6.27 9.41 -2.93
CA THR A 35 5.38 10.14 -3.85
C THR A 35 5.91 9.93 -5.26
N ASP A 36 5.77 8.68 -5.68
CA ASP A 36 6.19 8.14 -6.95
C ASP A 36 4.90 7.95 -7.74
N PRO A 37 4.59 8.84 -8.69
CA PRO A 37 3.31 8.80 -9.40
C PRO A 37 3.18 7.58 -10.33
N SER A 38 4.24 6.77 -10.51
CA SER A 38 4.16 5.45 -11.18
C SER A 38 3.73 4.31 -10.23
N ALA A 39 3.55 4.58 -8.94
CA ALA A 39 3.28 3.58 -7.91
C ALA A 39 2.03 3.86 -7.05
N TRP A 40 1.35 2.78 -6.64
CA TRP A 40 0.19 2.80 -5.76
C TRP A 40 0.06 1.46 -5.02
N ALA A 41 -0.23 1.50 -3.70
CA ALA A 41 -0.41 0.32 -2.85
C ALA A 41 0.64 -0.80 -3.02
N GLY A 42 1.93 -0.42 -3.06
CA GLY A 42 3.06 -1.36 -3.23
C GLY A 42 3.31 -1.86 -4.66
N VAL A 43 2.37 -1.60 -5.57
CA VAL A 43 2.43 -1.91 -7.01
C VAL A 43 3.02 -0.72 -7.78
N ARG A 44 3.66 -1.00 -8.93
CA ARG A 44 4.30 0.00 -9.81
C ARG A 44 4.14 -0.38 -11.29
N LEU A 45 4.02 0.61 -12.16
CA LEU A 45 4.13 0.42 -13.61
C LEU A 45 5.38 -0.39 -14.00
N GLY A 46 5.27 -1.21 -15.04
CA GLY A 46 6.32 -2.14 -15.48
C GLY A 46 6.42 -3.45 -14.68
N MET A 47 5.63 -3.64 -13.60
CA MET A 47 5.53 -4.94 -12.93
C MET A 47 4.80 -5.98 -13.81
N SER A 48 5.17 -7.26 -13.65
CA SER A 48 4.43 -8.39 -14.24
C SER A 48 3.18 -8.73 -13.43
N THR A 49 2.25 -9.48 -14.04
CA THR A 49 1.00 -9.93 -13.37
C THR A 49 1.25 -10.71 -12.08
N GLN A 50 2.31 -11.52 -12.03
CA GLN A 50 2.74 -12.22 -10.82
C GLN A 50 3.21 -11.23 -9.76
N GLN A 51 4.09 -10.28 -10.10
CA GLN A 51 4.60 -9.27 -9.17
C GLN A 51 3.46 -8.40 -8.59
N VAL A 52 2.45 -8.06 -9.41
CA VAL A 52 1.27 -7.33 -8.92
C VAL A 52 0.48 -8.14 -7.88
N ARG A 53 0.29 -9.45 -8.11
CA ARG A 53 -0.36 -10.35 -7.14
C ARG A 53 0.46 -10.56 -5.87
N GLU A 54 1.79 -10.55 -5.96
CA GLU A 54 2.72 -10.68 -4.83
C GLU A 54 2.86 -9.38 -4.00
N ARG A 55 2.57 -8.21 -4.59
CA ARG A 55 2.72 -6.90 -3.94
C ARG A 55 1.43 -6.27 -3.46
N TYR A 56 0.29 -6.57 -4.09
CA TYR A 56 -1.00 -6.04 -3.69
C TYR A 56 -1.67 -6.90 -2.60
N ASP A 57 -1.18 -6.74 -1.37
CA ASP A 57 -1.73 -7.41 -0.19
C ASP A 57 -3.00 -6.70 0.32
N ALA A 58 -4.15 -7.07 -0.24
CA ALA A 58 -5.46 -6.56 0.16
C ALA A 58 -6.54 -7.67 0.12
N PRO A 59 -7.43 -7.77 1.14
CA PRO A 59 -8.47 -8.79 1.19
C PRO A 59 -9.57 -8.55 0.15
N GLY A 60 -9.80 -9.53 -0.73
CA GLY A 60 -10.80 -9.43 -1.77
C GLY A 60 -10.71 -10.54 -2.82
N THR A 61 -11.54 -10.41 -3.85
CA THR A 61 -11.65 -11.36 -4.95
C THR A 61 -10.93 -10.80 -6.18
N TRP A 62 -10.06 -11.63 -6.78
CA TRP A 62 -9.42 -11.34 -8.06
C TRP A 62 -10.26 -11.88 -9.23
N SER A 63 -10.38 -11.11 -10.31
CA SER A 63 -10.84 -11.57 -11.62
C SER A 63 -9.86 -11.17 -12.72
N THR A 64 -9.89 -11.88 -13.84
CA THR A 64 -9.03 -11.64 -14.99
C THR A 64 -9.88 -11.60 -16.27
N GLU A 65 -9.60 -10.63 -17.13
CA GLU A 65 -10.27 -10.41 -18.42
C GLU A 65 -9.19 -10.04 -19.47
N THR A 66 -9.39 -10.41 -20.74
CA THR A 66 -8.56 -9.90 -21.84
C THR A 66 -9.45 -9.12 -22.80
N LEU A 67 -9.12 -7.86 -23.04
CA LEU A 67 -9.88 -6.97 -23.91
C LEU A 67 -9.58 -7.24 -25.40
N PRO A 68 -10.44 -6.80 -26.34
CA PRO A 68 -10.26 -7.04 -27.78
C PRO A 68 -9.00 -6.41 -28.40
N ASP A 69 -8.36 -5.46 -27.71
CA ASP A 69 -7.09 -4.83 -28.09
C ASP A 69 -5.85 -5.62 -27.61
N GLY A 70 -6.05 -6.73 -26.90
CA GLY A 70 -4.99 -7.55 -26.30
C GLY A 70 -4.59 -7.13 -24.89
N THR A 71 -5.17 -6.06 -24.33
CA THR A 71 -4.92 -5.64 -22.94
C THR A 71 -5.44 -6.67 -21.97
N LEU A 72 -4.54 -7.21 -21.14
CA LEU A 72 -4.92 -8.08 -20.04
C LEU A 72 -5.30 -7.22 -18.83
N VAL A 73 -6.51 -7.40 -18.31
CA VAL A 73 -7.02 -6.70 -17.13
C VAL A 73 -7.06 -7.68 -15.97
N LEU A 74 -6.32 -7.36 -14.91
CA LEU A 74 -6.42 -8.01 -13.61
C LEU A 74 -7.18 -7.08 -12.67
N ALA A 75 -8.39 -7.45 -12.27
CA ALA A 75 -9.20 -6.68 -11.36
C ALA A 75 -9.21 -7.31 -9.96
N HIS A 76 -9.29 -6.47 -8.93
CA HIS A 76 -9.55 -6.86 -7.54
C HIS A 76 -10.75 -6.06 -7.03
N ALA A 77 -11.67 -6.74 -6.36
CA ALA A 77 -12.75 -6.13 -5.61
C ALA A 77 -12.64 -6.52 -4.14
N ARG A 78 -12.71 -5.55 -3.24
CA ARG A 78 -12.65 -5.79 -1.80
C ARG A 78 -13.80 -6.69 -1.36
N SER A 79 -13.49 -7.66 -0.49
CA SER A 79 -14.52 -8.40 0.23
C SER A 79 -15.06 -7.55 1.38
N GLU A 80 -16.38 -7.38 1.44
CA GLU A 80 -17.05 -6.74 2.59
C GLU A 80 -17.23 -7.70 3.77
N ALA A 81 -17.03 -9.02 3.55
CA ALA A 81 -17.12 -10.02 4.60
C ALA A 81 -15.89 -9.98 5.54
N GLY A 82 -16.10 -9.48 6.76
CA GLY A 82 -15.16 -9.66 7.87
C GLY A 82 -14.28 -8.45 8.22
N THR A 83 -14.84 -7.24 8.34
CA THR A 83 -14.15 -6.12 9.00
C THR A 83 -15.10 -5.29 9.86
N GLU A 84 -15.39 -5.81 11.06
CA GLU A 84 -15.83 -4.96 12.18
C GLU A 84 -14.76 -3.87 12.42
N PRO A 85 -15.14 -2.58 12.50
CA PRO A 85 -14.17 -1.51 12.65
C PRO A 85 -13.59 -1.50 14.08
N ARG A 86 -12.34 -1.91 14.23
CA ARG A 86 -11.57 -1.73 15.48
C ARG A 86 -11.30 -0.25 15.71
N SER A 87 -12.25 0.42 16.37
CA SER A 87 -12.22 1.85 16.69
C SER A 87 -11.23 2.17 17.82
N GLU A 88 -9.94 2.13 17.51
CA GLU A 88 -8.87 2.69 18.35
C GLU A 88 -8.16 3.82 17.58
N ALA A 89 -8.91 4.89 17.33
CA ALA A 89 -8.40 6.10 16.70
C ALA A 89 -7.54 6.89 17.70
N GLY A 90 -6.22 6.70 17.65
CA GLY A 90 -5.28 7.66 18.24
C GLY A 90 -5.24 8.92 17.40
N GLU A 91 -5.60 10.06 18.00
CA GLU A 91 -5.53 11.36 17.33
C GLU A 91 -4.09 11.70 16.90
N GLY A 92 -3.93 12.20 15.67
CA GLY A 92 -2.64 12.70 15.17
C GLY A 92 -1.84 11.76 14.25
N ALA A 93 -2.34 10.55 13.94
CA ALA A 93 -1.75 9.70 12.91
C ALA A 93 -2.53 9.79 11.57
N GLU A 94 -1.87 10.20 10.49
CA GLU A 94 -2.37 9.94 9.14
C GLU A 94 -2.38 8.42 8.91
N GLY A 95 -3.57 7.82 8.97
CA GLY A 95 -3.75 6.38 9.00
C GLY A 95 -3.33 5.70 7.69
N PRO A 96 -3.15 4.36 7.71
CA PRO A 96 -2.91 3.60 6.48
C PRO A 96 -4.02 3.87 5.47
N VAL A 97 -3.64 4.14 4.22
CA VAL A 97 -4.55 4.44 3.11
C VAL A 97 -5.68 3.40 3.08
N SER A 98 -6.93 3.87 3.12
CA SER A 98 -8.09 2.97 3.13
C SER A 98 -8.00 1.96 1.98
N PRO A 99 -8.16 0.66 2.23
CA PRO A 99 -8.11 -0.33 1.16
C PRO A 99 -9.19 -0.02 0.13
N ALA A 100 -8.80 0.03 -1.15
CA ALA A 100 -9.69 0.39 -2.23
C ALA A 100 -10.92 -0.52 -2.27
N LYS A 101 -12.07 0.03 -2.65
CA LYS A 101 -13.28 -0.76 -2.94
C LYS A 101 -13.03 -1.70 -4.12
N SER A 102 -12.33 -1.20 -5.13
CA SER A 102 -11.85 -1.96 -6.27
C SER A 102 -10.62 -1.32 -6.91
N VAL A 103 -9.83 -2.15 -7.61
CA VAL A 103 -8.73 -1.71 -8.48
C VAL A 103 -8.68 -2.56 -9.75
N ARG A 104 -8.37 -1.93 -10.89
CA ARG A 104 -7.99 -2.59 -12.14
C ARG A 104 -6.51 -2.32 -12.40
N PHE A 105 -5.79 -3.37 -12.75
CA PHE A 105 -4.41 -3.34 -13.22
C PHE A 105 -4.42 -3.77 -14.70
N GLU A 106 -3.98 -2.91 -15.60
CA GLU A 106 -4.11 -3.07 -17.05
C GLU A 106 -2.71 -3.30 -17.65
N PHE A 107 -2.50 -4.44 -18.30
CA PHE A 107 -1.20 -4.91 -18.79
C PHE A 107 -1.17 -4.97 -20.32
N HIS A 108 -0.10 -4.43 -20.90
CA HIS A 108 0.22 -4.56 -22.32
C HIS A 108 1.56 -5.28 -22.44
N GLU A 109 1.67 -6.25 -23.35
CA GLU A 109 2.88 -7.09 -23.53
C GLU A 109 3.40 -7.75 -22.23
N GLY A 110 2.50 -8.00 -21.26
CA GLY A 110 2.81 -8.59 -19.96
C GLY A 110 3.29 -7.62 -18.87
N LEU A 111 3.45 -6.34 -19.19
CA LEU A 111 3.89 -5.28 -18.28
C LEU A 111 2.70 -4.39 -17.85
N LEU A 112 2.65 -4.03 -16.56
CA LEU A 112 1.63 -3.13 -16.02
C LEU A 112 1.77 -1.72 -16.62
N VAL A 113 0.77 -1.26 -17.38
CA VAL A 113 0.76 0.05 -18.04
C VAL A 113 -0.27 1.02 -17.47
N ALA A 114 -1.33 0.55 -16.79
CA ALA A 114 -2.21 1.43 -16.03
C ALA A 114 -2.77 0.81 -14.74
N VAL A 115 -3.06 1.65 -13.75
CA VAL A 115 -3.73 1.32 -12.49
C VAL A 115 -4.92 2.25 -12.30
N ARG A 116 -6.11 1.68 -12.04
CA ARG A 116 -7.34 2.44 -11.78
C ARG A 116 -7.98 1.95 -10.48
N ALA A 117 -7.89 2.72 -9.40
CA ALA A 117 -8.39 2.35 -8.07
C ALA A 117 -9.51 3.29 -7.59
N ARG A 118 -10.52 2.75 -6.92
CA ARG A 118 -11.56 3.52 -6.21
C ARG A 118 -11.37 3.42 -4.71
N VAL A 119 -11.07 4.53 -4.06
CA VAL A 119 -10.79 4.61 -2.61
C VAL A 119 -11.94 5.34 -1.92
N PRO A 120 -12.42 4.90 -0.73
CA PRO A 120 -13.48 5.59 -0.01
C PRO A 120 -13.15 7.06 0.31
N ALA A 121 -14.15 7.94 0.17
CA ALA A 121 -14.09 9.39 0.40
C ALA A 121 -13.31 9.83 1.66
N ARG A 122 -13.35 9.03 2.73
CA ARG A 122 -12.71 9.32 4.04
C ARG A 122 -11.17 9.37 4.00
N SER A 123 -10.55 9.06 2.86
CA SER A 123 -9.09 9.19 2.65
C SER A 123 -8.73 10.19 1.53
N ALA A 124 -9.67 11.05 1.13
CA ALA A 124 -9.48 12.00 0.03
C ALA A 124 -9.33 13.45 0.52
N SER A 125 -8.31 14.15 0.04
CA SER A 125 -8.31 15.62 0.04
C SER A 125 -9.26 16.12 -1.05
N ALA A 126 -10.04 17.16 -0.76
CA ALA A 126 -11.03 17.68 -1.69
C ALA A 126 -10.39 18.48 -2.84
N GLY A 127 -10.18 17.85 -3.98
CA GLY A 127 -9.77 18.51 -5.22
C GLY A 127 -9.26 17.54 -6.28
N ASP A 128 -9.50 17.85 -7.55
CA ASP A 128 -8.87 17.14 -8.67
C ASP A 128 -7.37 17.46 -8.71
N ARG A 129 -6.53 16.43 -8.59
CA ARG A 129 -5.07 16.52 -8.64
C ARG A 129 -4.56 15.83 -9.89
N LEU A 130 -3.69 16.52 -10.64
CA LEU A 130 -2.98 15.96 -11.79
C LEU A 130 -1.47 16.10 -11.57
N GLU A 131 -0.75 14.99 -11.66
CA GLU A 131 0.70 14.89 -11.47
C GLU A 131 1.33 14.15 -12.66
N ILE A 132 2.41 14.71 -13.20
CA ILE A 132 2.99 14.27 -14.48
C ILE A 132 4.52 14.19 -14.33
N VAL A 133 5.08 13.02 -14.60
CA VAL A 133 6.52 12.74 -14.66
C VAL A 133 6.89 12.22 -16.06
N PRO A 134 8.18 12.01 -16.42
CA PRO A 134 8.55 11.51 -17.75
C PRO A 134 7.86 10.20 -18.14
N GLU A 135 7.69 9.28 -17.20
CA GLU A 135 7.17 7.92 -17.41
C GLU A 135 5.65 7.77 -17.23
N ALA A 136 5.00 8.63 -16.44
CA ALA A 136 3.63 8.42 -15.97
C ALA A 136 2.81 9.71 -15.84
N VAL A 137 1.49 9.57 -15.99
CA VAL A 137 0.49 10.54 -15.51
C VAL A 137 -0.27 9.90 -14.35
N ARG A 138 -0.47 10.64 -13.27
CA ARG A 138 -1.33 10.29 -12.14
C ARG A 138 -2.42 11.35 -12.00
N ARG A 139 -3.69 10.95 -12.09
CA ARG A 139 -4.85 11.78 -11.73
C ARG A 139 -5.54 11.19 -10.51
N GLU A 140 -5.96 12.08 -9.61
CA GLU A 140 -6.84 11.78 -8.49
C GLU A 140 -8.06 12.70 -8.61
N ALA A 141 -9.26 12.14 -8.65
CA ALA A 141 -10.50 12.87 -8.91
C ALA A 141 -11.69 12.26 -8.16
N THR A 142 -12.63 13.09 -7.73
CA THR A 142 -13.82 12.62 -7.00
C THR A 142 -14.88 12.11 -7.98
N THR A 143 -15.43 10.92 -7.74
CA THR A 143 -16.52 10.35 -8.54
C THR A 143 -17.89 10.94 -8.13
N PRO A 144 -18.95 10.79 -8.95
CA PRO A 144 -20.29 11.24 -8.59
C PRO A 144 -20.84 10.59 -7.30
N GLU A 145 -20.35 9.41 -6.94
CA GLU A 145 -20.68 8.68 -5.71
C GLU A 145 -19.86 9.14 -4.49
N GLY A 146 -18.93 10.09 -4.68
CA GLY A 146 -18.06 10.66 -3.64
C GLY A 146 -16.78 9.88 -3.36
N ASP A 147 -16.51 8.77 -4.06
CA ASP A 147 -15.23 8.06 -3.93
C ASP A 147 -14.09 8.81 -4.62
N LEU A 148 -12.84 8.52 -4.24
CA LEU A 148 -11.66 8.99 -4.96
C LEU A 148 -11.27 7.97 -6.03
N GLN A 149 -11.39 8.35 -7.29
CA GLN A 149 -10.81 7.62 -8.42
C GLN A 149 -9.35 8.05 -8.57
N ILE A 150 -8.44 7.12 -8.33
CA ILE A 150 -7.01 7.25 -8.62
C ILE A 150 -6.75 6.54 -9.96
N THR A 151 -6.09 7.21 -10.89
CA THR A 151 -5.72 6.70 -12.20
C THR A 151 -4.25 7.00 -12.45
N ILE A 152 -3.45 5.95 -12.69
CA ILE A 152 -2.02 6.04 -13.04
C ILE A 152 -1.83 5.37 -14.40
N ILE A 153 -1.19 6.03 -15.36
CA ILE A 153 -1.01 5.55 -16.73
C ILE A 153 0.42 5.80 -17.22
N ALA A 154 1.02 4.79 -17.85
CA ALA A 154 2.31 4.87 -18.52
C ALA A 154 2.22 5.76 -19.78
N ARG A 155 2.96 6.88 -19.81
CA ARG A 155 2.85 7.92 -20.84
C ARG A 155 3.15 7.47 -22.26
N ASN A 156 3.95 6.41 -22.40
CA ASN A 156 4.40 5.90 -23.70
C ASN A 156 3.66 4.62 -24.11
N CYS A 157 2.54 4.25 -23.45
CA CYS A 157 1.73 3.11 -23.85
C CYS A 157 0.88 3.47 -25.09
N PRO A 158 0.97 2.72 -26.21
CA PRO A 158 0.17 3.01 -27.41
C PRO A 158 -1.34 2.90 -27.19
N VAL A 159 -1.79 1.97 -26.33
CA VAL A 159 -3.21 1.73 -26.02
C VAL A 159 -3.82 2.95 -25.34
N HIS A 160 -3.19 3.44 -24.26
CA HIS A 160 -3.69 4.57 -23.48
C HIS A 160 -3.33 5.95 -24.05
N ARG A 161 -2.67 6.03 -25.21
CA ARG A 161 -2.16 7.29 -25.80
C ARG A 161 -3.22 8.39 -25.85
N ALA A 162 -4.44 8.08 -26.30
CA ALA A 162 -5.53 9.06 -26.40
C ALA A 162 -5.98 9.58 -25.02
N GLU A 163 -6.04 8.72 -24.00
CA GLU A 163 -6.37 9.10 -22.61
C GLU A 163 -5.24 9.95 -21.99
N VAL A 164 -3.98 9.64 -22.29
CA VAL A 164 -2.82 10.47 -21.90
C VAL A 164 -2.86 11.83 -22.57
N GLU A 165 -3.19 11.90 -23.87
CA GLU A 165 -3.35 13.16 -24.60
C GLU A 165 -4.51 14.00 -24.03
N GLU A 166 -5.64 13.38 -23.71
CA GLU A 166 -6.78 14.03 -23.04
C GLU A 166 -6.38 14.60 -21.66
N LEU A 167 -5.78 13.78 -20.79
CA LEU A 167 -5.32 14.19 -19.44
C LEU A 167 -4.26 15.30 -19.46
N LEU A 168 -3.41 15.34 -20.50
CA LEU A 168 -2.42 16.41 -20.67
C LEU A 168 -3.05 17.71 -21.23
N SER A 169 -4.22 17.62 -21.85
CA SER A 169 -4.96 18.77 -22.40
C SER A 169 -5.86 19.47 -21.37
N THR A 170 -6.17 18.84 -20.24
CA THR A 170 -7.10 19.34 -19.20
C THR A 170 -6.45 20.38 -18.24
N ARG A 171 -5.63 21.29 -18.79
CA ARG A 171 -4.83 22.29 -18.06
C ARG A 171 -5.35 23.71 -18.18
#